data_AF-A0A1Y2DGW4-F1
#
_entry.id   AF-A0A1Y2DGW4-F1
#
_cell.length_a   1.000
_cell.length_b   1.000
_cell.length_c   1.000
_cell.angle_alpha   90.00
_cell.angle_beta   90.00
_cell.angle_gamma   90.00
#
_symmetry.space_group_name_H-M   'P 1'
#
loop_
_entity.id
_entity.type
_entity.pdbx_description
1 polymer ?
#
loop_
_entity_poly.entity_id
_entity_poly.type
_entity_poly.pdbx_seq_one_letter_code
_entity_poly.pdbx_strand_id
1 'polypeptide(L)'
;LGFVDDMFGADVTGLFAHVTHPRTGETRLIPLQQARILNGWTLVGMPWEWDKQEWSERFLVILSHRFDSVNLTITLPHDKKELFAASVDSFLSQRKPPLVEWQRLAGYAQWACFTLPFAKFALQPLYDKMAGKQMRRLPIHIDVATKRNLRWF
;
A
#
# COMPACT_ATOMS: atom_id res chain seq x y z
N LEU A 1 -2.25 19.66 -14.45
CA LEU A 1 -1.99 18.33 -13.85
C LEU A 1 -1.56 17.40 -14.96
N GLY A 2 -0.29 17.03 -15.02
CA GLY A 2 0.17 15.99 -15.94
C GLY A 2 -0.16 14.64 -15.32
N PHE A 3 -1.16 13.95 -15.86
CA PHE A 3 -1.32 12.52 -15.62
C PHE A 3 -0.22 11.85 -16.46
N VAL A 4 0.86 11.45 -15.79
CA VAL A 4 1.85 10.57 -16.40
C VAL A 4 1.27 9.17 -16.25
N ASP A 5 0.81 8.63 -17.37
CA ASP A 5 0.44 7.23 -17.46
C ASP A 5 1.71 6.40 -17.29
N ASP A 6 1.77 5.57 -16.24
CA ASP A 6 2.88 4.65 -15.96
C ASP A 6 2.86 3.45 -16.94
N MET A 7 2.70 3.71 -18.24
CA MET A 7 2.72 2.73 -19.33
C MET A 7 4.05 1.98 -19.46
N PHE A 8 5.08 2.35 -18.70
CA PHE A 8 6.40 1.76 -18.77
C PHE A 8 6.62 0.57 -17.81
N GLY A 9 5.60 0.16 -17.06
CA GLY A 9 5.74 -0.92 -16.07
C GLY A 9 5.78 -2.35 -16.63
N ALA A 10 5.12 -2.60 -17.76
CA ALA A 10 5.05 -3.93 -18.38
C ALA A 10 5.94 -4.01 -19.62
N ASP A 11 7.05 -4.73 -19.52
CA ASP A 11 7.89 -5.00 -20.68
C ASP A 11 7.29 -6.13 -21.52
N VAL A 12 6.69 -5.77 -22.67
CA VAL A 12 6.14 -6.73 -23.64
C VAL A 12 7.16 -7.20 -24.69
N THR A 13 8.38 -6.66 -24.66
CA THR A 13 9.42 -6.96 -25.66
C THR A 13 10.18 -8.24 -25.34
N GLY A 14 10.22 -8.65 -24.06
CA GLY A 14 11.03 -9.78 -23.59
C GLY A 14 12.54 -9.53 -23.65
N LEU A 15 12.96 -8.29 -23.94
CA LEU A 15 14.36 -7.91 -24.03
C LEU A 15 14.88 -7.41 -22.69
N PHE A 16 16.18 -7.57 -22.48
CA PHE A 16 16.87 -7.17 -21.26
C PHE A 16 18.09 -6.31 -21.59
N ALA A 17 18.46 -5.43 -20.67
CA ALA A 17 19.64 -4.58 -20.77
C ALA A 17 20.35 -4.48 -19.42
N HIS A 18 21.68 -4.32 -19.49
CA HIS A 18 22.47 -3.98 -18.31
C HIS A 18 22.36 -2.48 -18.02
N VAL A 19 22.08 -2.14 -16.76
CA VAL A 19 22.08 -0.76 -16.28
C VAL A 19 22.99 -0.65 -15.08
N THR A 20 23.86 0.36 -15.08
CA THR A 20 24.77 0.68 -13.99
C THR A 20 24.20 1.85 -13.20
N HIS A 21 24.07 1.66 -11.88
CA HIS A 21 23.60 2.71 -10.99
C HIS A 21 24.63 3.85 -10.90
N PRO A 22 24.24 5.12 -11.11
CA PRO A 22 25.18 6.23 -11.26
C PRO A 22 26.01 6.50 -10.00
N ARG A 23 25.43 6.30 -8.82
CA ARG A 23 26.10 6.52 -7.52
C ARG A 23 26.85 5.30 -6.97
N THR A 24 26.26 4.10 -7.01
CA THR A 24 26.83 2.91 -6.37
C THR A 24 27.75 2.11 -7.30
N GLY A 25 27.67 2.32 -8.61
CA GLY A 25 28.41 1.52 -9.61
C GLY A 25 27.88 0.10 -9.81
N GLU A 26 26.84 -0.30 -9.08
CA GLU A 26 26.24 -1.63 -9.20
C GLU A 26 25.53 -1.77 -10.55
N THR A 27 25.79 -2.87 -11.25
CA THR A 27 25.17 -3.18 -12.55
C THR A 27 24.22 -4.36 -12.43
N ARG A 28 22.99 -4.21 -12.96
CA ARG A 28 21.99 -5.29 -13.00
C ARG A 28 21.43 -5.48 -14.40
N LEU A 29 21.05 -6.72 -14.72
CA LEU A 29 20.29 -7.08 -15.92
C LEU A 29 18.80 -6.96 -15.60
N ILE A 30 18.09 -6.08 -16.30
CA ILE A 30 16.68 -5.77 -16.08
C ILE A 30 15.93 -5.67 -17.42
N PRO A 31 14.58 -5.74 -17.42
CA PRO A 31 13.79 -5.54 -18.62
C PRO A 31 14.11 -4.21 -19.34
N LEU A 32 14.10 -4.24 -20.66
CA LEU A 32 14.48 -3.11 -21.52
C LEU A 32 13.67 -1.85 -21.25
N GLN A 33 12.35 -1.96 -21.04
CA GLN A 33 11.52 -0.78 -20.73
C GLN A 33 11.90 -0.16 -19.39
N GLN A 34 12.14 -1.00 -18.37
CA GLN A 34 12.64 -0.54 -17.08
C GLN A 34 14.00 0.14 -17.22
N ALA A 35 14.92 -0.44 -18.01
CA ALA A 35 16.22 0.15 -18.28
C ALA A 35 16.14 1.54 -18.92
N ARG A 36 15.21 1.74 -19.86
CA ARG A 36 14.96 3.04 -20.50
C ARG A 36 14.51 4.09 -19.49
N ILE A 37 13.62 3.73 -18.57
CA ILE A 37 13.18 4.64 -17.49
C ILE A 37 14.37 5.03 -16.61
N LEU A 38 15.14 4.06 -16.11
CA LEU A 38 16.23 4.35 -15.17
C LEU A 38 17.32 5.21 -15.81
N ASN A 39 17.64 4.95 -17.07
CA ASN A 39 18.54 5.82 -17.83
C ASN A 39 17.94 7.21 -18.04
N GLY A 40 16.65 7.31 -18.37
CA GLY A 40 15.93 8.59 -18.47
C GLY A 40 15.96 9.39 -17.17
N TRP A 41 15.67 8.75 -16.04
CA TRP A 41 15.78 9.35 -14.70
C TRP A 41 17.19 9.83 -14.41
N THR A 42 18.20 9.04 -14.77
CA THR A 42 19.61 9.43 -14.63
C THR A 42 19.93 10.68 -15.44
N LEU A 43 19.44 10.76 -16.69
CA LEU A 43 19.65 11.91 -17.57
C LEU A 43 19.03 13.20 -17.03
N VAL A 44 17.85 13.12 -16.40
CA VAL A 44 17.18 14.29 -15.81
C VAL A 44 17.58 14.57 -14.35
N GLY A 45 18.51 13.79 -13.79
CA GLY A 45 18.97 13.93 -12.41
C GLY A 45 17.96 13.46 -11.35
N MET A 46 16.97 12.64 -11.72
CA MET A 46 16.04 12.04 -10.78
C MET A 46 16.73 10.85 -10.06
N PRO A 47 16.83 10.88 -8.73
CA PRO A 47 17.44 9.80 -7.98
C PRO A 47 16.54 8.56 -7.99
N TRP A 48 17.16 7.39 -8.10
CA TRP A 48 16.52 6.08 -7.99
C TRP A 48 17.44 5.13 -7.23
N GLU A 49 16.88 4.04 -6.72
CA GLU A 49 17.60 3.06 -5.92
C GLU A 49 17.13 1.65 -6.28
N TRP A 50 18.05 0.70 -6.32
CA TRP A 50 17.78 -0.67 -6.75
C TRP A 50 16.75 -1.41 -5.90
N ASP A 51 16.67 -1.09 -4.60
CA ASP A 51 15.70 -1.65 -3.65
C ASP A 51 14.24 -1.31 -4.00
N LYS A 52 14.03 -0.29 -4.83
CA LYS A 52 12.70 0.12 -5.33
C LYS A 52 12.45 -0.30 -6.77
N GLN A 53 13.44 -0.91 -7.43
CA GLN A 53 13.39 -1.31 -8.84
C GLN A 53 13.28 -2.83 -8.97
N GLU A 54 12.17 -3.39 -8.50
CA GLU A 54 11.87 -4.81 -8.62
C GLU A 54 11.15 -5.12 -9.95
N TRP A 55 11.39 -6.31 -10.49
CA TRP A 55 10.64 -6.83 -11.63
C TRP A 55 10.33 -8.32 -11.41
N SER A 56 9.21 -8.78 -11.97
CA SER A 56 8.82 -10.18 -12.00
C SER A 56 7.86 -10.40 -13.15
N GLU A 57 7.89 -11.58 -13.75
CA GLU A 57 6.93 -11.97 -14.79
C GLU A 57 5.51 -12.12 -14.24
N ARG A 58 5.38 -12.48 -12.96
CA ARG A 58 4.08 -12.80 -12.35
C ARG A 58 3.74 -12.01 -11.10
N PHE A 59 4.66 -11.95 -10.13
CA PHE A 59 4.34 -11.43 -8.80
C PHE A 59 5.17 -10.21 -8.45
N LEU A 60 4.51 -9.11 -8.15
CA LEU A 60 5.16 -7.90 -7.63
C LEU A 60 4.45 -7.41 -6.37
N VAL A 61 5.22 -6.81 -5.46
CA VAL A 61 4.68 -6.14 -4.29
C VAL A 61 4.71 -4.64 -4.53
N ILE A 62 3.55 -4.04 -4.79
CA ILE A 62 3.42 -2.60 -5.05
C ILE A 62 2.61 -1.99 -3.91
N LEU A 63 3.17 -0.98 -3.23
CA LEU A 63 2.55 -0.34 -2.06
C LEU A 63 2.16 -1.36 -0.96
N SER A 64 2.98 -2.40 -0.78
CA SER A 64 2.76 -3.53 0.13
C SER A 64 1.57 -4.43 -0.20
N HIS A 65 1.04 -4.37 -1.42
CA HIS A 65 0.05 -5.32 -1.93
C HIS A 65 0.69 -6.23 -2.96
N ARG A 66 0.35 -7.51 -2.93
CA ARG A 66 0.81 -8.51 -3.90
C ARG A 66 -0.10 -8.48 -5.14
N PHE A 67 0.51 -8.22 -6.28
CA PHE A 67 -0.11 -8.28 -7.60
C PHE A 67 0.25 -9.63 -8.25
N ASP A 68 -0.73 -10.31 -8.82
CA ASP A 68 -0.55 -11.48 -9.70
C ASP A 68 -1.01 -11.07 -11.10
N SER A 69 -0.06 -10.85 -12.02
CA SER A 69 -0.34 -10.42 -13.39
C SER A 69 -1.04 -11.48 -14.23
N VAL A 70 -0.90 -12.76 -13.88
CA VAL A 70 -1.49 -13.88 -14.63
C VAL A 70 -2.95 -14.06 -14.25
N ASN A 71 -3.25 -14.05 -12.96
CA ASN A 71 -4.62 -14.18 -12.47
C ASN A 71 -5.36 -12.83 -12.38
N LEU A 72 -4.67 -11.71 -12.62
CA LEU A 72 -5.20 -10.35 -12.51
C LEU A 72 -5.81 -10.06 -11.13
N THR A 73 -5.17 -10.58 -10.09
CA THR A 73 -5.61 -10.40 -8.69
C THR A 73 -4.66 -9.50 -7.93
N ILE A 74 -5.21 -8.71 -7.02
CA ILE A 74 -4.45 -7.91 -6.06
C ILE A 74 -4.88 -8.36 -4.66
N THR A 75 -3.91 -8.72 -3.83
CA THR A 75 -4.17 -9.24 -2.49
C THR A 75 -3.18 -8.67 -1.48
N LEU A 76 -3.59 -8.59 -0.22
CA LEU A 76 -2.62 -8.42 0.86
C LEU A 76 -1.79 -9.72 1.03
N PRO A 77 -0.47 -9.61 1.20
CA PRO A 77 0.35 -10.70 1.72
C PRO A 77 -0.22 -11.25 3.04
N HIS A 78 -0.01 -12.54 3.32
CA HIS A 78 -0.64 -13.22 4.44
C HIS A 78 -0.24 -12.64 5.80
N ASP A 79 1.06 -12.38 6.00
CA ASP A 79 1.61 -11.71 7.18
C ASP A 79 0.96 -10.34 7.42
N LYS A 80 0.70 -9.60 6.34
CA LYS A 80 0.04 -8.29 6.41
C LYS A 80 -1.43 -8.39 6.81
N LYS A 81 -2.13 -9.43 6.38
CA LYS A 81 -3.51 -9.70 6.83
C LYS A 81 -3.55 -9.99 8.33
N GLU A 82 -2.66 -10.84 8.81
CA GLU A 82 -2.57 -11.19 10.23
C GLU A 82 -2.23 -9.98 11.10
N LEU A 83 -1.23 -9.18 10.68
CA LEU A 83 -0.86 -7.95 11.38
C LEU A 83 -2.01 -6.93 11.41
N PHE A 84 -2.78 -6.83 10.33
CA PHE A 84 -3.95 -5.96 10.28
C PHE A 84 -5.07 -6.46 11.20
N ALA A 85 -5.43 -7.74 11.13
CA ALA A 85 -6.43 -8.34 12.02
C ALA A 85 -6.04 -8.16 13.51
N ALA A 86 -4.78 -8.43 13.86
CA ALA A 86 -4.27 -8.20 15.21
C ALA A 86 -4.37 -6.73 15.65
N SER A 87 -4.17 -5.78 14.73
CA SER A 87 -4.34 -4.35 15.02
C SER A 87 -5.80 -3.97 15.28
N VAL A 88 -6.74 -4.60 14.57
CA VAL A 88 -8.19 -4.44 14.79
C VAL A 88 -8.57 -5.00 16.17
N ASP A 89 -8.12 -6.21 16.49
CA ASP A 89 -8.39 -6.85 17.79
C ASP A 89 -7.80 -6.04 18.95
N SER A 90 -6.57 -5.55 18.80
CA SER A 90 -5.92 -4.68 19.79
C SER A 90 -6.74 -3.41 20.02
N PHE A 91 -7.22 -2.76 18.96
CA PHE A 91 -8.08 -1.59 19.06
C PHE A 91 -9.41 -1.91 19.75
N LEU A 92 -10.07 -3.01 19.36
CA LEU A 92 -11.35 -3.44 19.92
C LEU A 92 -11.28 -3.90 21.38
N SER A 93 -10.10 -4.27 21.86
CA SER A 93 -9.86 -4.58 23.28
C SER A 93 -9.94 -3.33 24.18
N GLN A 94 -9.78 -2.13 23.60
CA GLN A 94 -9.81 -0.87 24.33
C GLN A 94 -11.26 -0.38 24.49
N ARG A 95 -11.59 0.17 25.66
CA ARG A 95 -12.94 0.74 25.88
C ARG A 95 -13.11 2.15 25.30
N LYS A 96 -12.05 2.96 25.38
CA LYS A 96 -12.04 4.37 24.97
C LYS A 96 -10.69 4.78 24.34
N PRO A 97 -10.30 4.23 23.17
CA PRO A 97 -9.08 4.65 22.49
C PRO A 97 -9.05 6.18 22.30
N PRO A 98 -7.88 6.83 22.44
CA PRO A 98 -7.75 8.23 22.08
C PRO A 98 -7.95 8.42 20.57
N LEU A 99 -8.43 9.59 20.14
CA LEU A 99 -8.69 9.92 18.73
C LEU A 99 -7.55 9.52 17.77
N VAL A 100 -6.29 9.67 18.18
CA VAL A 100 -5.14 9.25 17.37
C VAL A 100 -5.16 7.77 16.98
N GLU A 101 -5.63 6.88 17.86
CA GLU A 101 -5.71 5.44 17.57
C GLU A 101 -6.84 5.15 16.57
N TRP A 102 -7.95 5.90 16.65
CA TRP A 102 -9.02 5.83 15.65
C TRP A 102 -8.50 6.23 14.27
N GLN A 103 -7.74 7.32 14.19
CA GLN A 103 -7.16 7.81 12.93
C GLN A 103 -6.13 6.84 12.35
N ARG A 104 -5.29 6.25 13.22
CA ARG A 104 -4.32 5.20 12.84
C ARG A 104 -5.04 3.98 12.26
N LEU A 105 -6.05 3.48 12.96
CA LEU A 105 -6.81 2.33 12.48
C LEU A 105 -7.55 2.64 11.17
N ALA A 106 -8.19 3.81 11.07
CA ALA A 106 -8.89 4.21 9.85
C ALA A 106 -7.96 4.31 8.65
N GLY A 107 -6.74 4.87 8.82
CA GLY A 107 -5.72 4.89 7.77
C GLY A 107 -5.27 3.49 7.37
N TYR A 108 -5.02 2.61 8.35
CA TYR A 108 -4.57 1.25 8.07
C TYR A 108 -5.65 0.41 7.39
N ALA A 109 -6.90 0.54 7.84
CA ALA A 109 -8.04 -0.16 7.25
C ALA A 109 -8.38 0.35 5.85
N GLN A 110 -8.24 1.66 5.59
CA GLN A 110 -8.36 2.21 4.24
C GLN A 110 -7.31 1.63 3.29
N TRP A 111 -6.06 1.48 3.76
CA TRP A 111 -5.01 0.78 3.01
C TRP A 111 -5.40 -0.67 2.72
N ALA A 112 -5.86 -1.43 3.72
CA ALA A 112 -6.27 -2.82 3.53
C ALA A 112 -7.44 -2.96 2.52
N CYS A 113 -8.38 -2.02 2.57
CA CYS A 113 -9.52 -1.94 1.66
C CYS A 113 -9.17 -1.67 0.19
N PHE A 114 -7.91 -1.37 -0.17
CA PHE A 114 -7.52 -1.36 -1.58
C PHE A 114 -7.65 -2.75 -2.23
N THR A 115 -7.51 -3.82 -1.45
CA THR A 115 -7.68 -5.20 -1.94
C THR A 115 -8.97 -5.86 -1.48
N LEU A 116 -9.72 -5.18 -0.59
CA LEU A 116 -11.00 -5.63 -0.06
C LEU A 116 -12.06 -4.54 -0.30
N PRO A 117 -12.45 -4.29 -1.57
CA PRO A 117 -13.36 -3.19 -1.90
C PRO A 117 -14.71 -3.33 -1.17
N PHE A 118 -15.17 -4.56 -0.97
CA PHE A 118 -16.41 -4.84 -0.26
C PHE A 118 -16.34 -4.47 1.22
N ALA A 119 -15.17 -4.45 1.86
CA ALA A 119 -15.07 -4.14 3.29
C ALA A 119 -15.12 -2.63 3.59
N LYS A 120 -15.17 -1.76 2.57
CA LYS A 120 -15.18 -0.29 2.78
C LYS A 120 -16.38 0.20 3.58
N PHE A 121 -17.53 -0.48 3.52
CA PHE A 121 -18.69 -0.12 4.35
C PHE A 121 -18.38 -0.19 5.85
N ALA A 122 -17.43 -1.06 6.24
CA ALA A 122 -17.05 -1.23 7.64
C ALA A 122 -16.35 0.02 8.21
N LEU A 123 -15.83 0.90 7.36
CA LEU A 123 -15.10 2.10 7.76
C LEU A 123 -16.02 3.28 8.14
N GLN A 124 -17.26 3.31 7.65
CA GLN A 124 -18.15 4.47 7.84
C GLN A 124 -18.32 4.85 9.33
N PRO A 125 -18.60 3.92 10.26
CA PRO A 125 -18.77 4.28 11.67
C PRO A 125 -17.49 4.84 12.30
N LEU A 126 -16.30 4.46 11.82
CA LEU A 126 -15.04 5.01 12.31
C LEU A 126 -14.96 6.49 11.95
N TYR A 127 -15.24 6.84 10.70
CA TYR A 127 -15.22 8.23 10.25
C TYR A 127 -16.28 9.07 10.96
N ASP A 128 -17.49 8.55 11.10
CA ASP A 128 -18.57 9.23 11.83
C ASP A 128 -18.18 9.50 13.30
N LYS A 129 -17.53 8.53 13.96
CA LYS A 129 -17.03 8.70 15.33
C LYS A 129 -15.93 9.74 15.45
N MET A 130 -15.07 9.86 14.45
CA MET A 130 -13.99 10.85 14.46
C MET A 130 -14.45 12.25 14.00
N ALA A 131 -15.57 12.36 13.30
CA ALA A 131 -16.06 13.61 12.73
C ALA A 131 -16.13 14.74 13.77
N GLY A 132 -15.63 15.92 13.36
CA GLY A 132 -15.58 17.14 14.18
C GLY A 132 -14.59 17.12 15.35
N LYS A 133 -13.87 16.01 15.59
CA LYS A 133 -12.95 15.89 16.72
C LYS A 133 -11.52 16.19 16.26
N GLN A 134 -10.86 17.08 16.99
CA GLN A 134 -9.49 17.51 16.66
C GLN A 134 -8.49 17.23 17.78
N MET A 135 -8.97 17.05 19.01
CA MET A 135 -8.12 16.79 20.17
C MET A 135 -7.52 15.38 20.09
N ARG A 136 -6.24 15.29 19.77
CA ARG A 136 -5.50 14.03 19.52
C ARG A 136 -5.66 12.97 20.62
N ARG A 137 -5.69 13.38 21.90
CA ARG A 137 -5.79 12.49 23.07
C ARG A 137 -7.22 12.33 23.61
N LEU A 138 -8.23 12.87 22.92
CA LEU A 138 -9.62 12.75 23.33
C LEU A 138 -10.04 11.28 23.39
N PRO A 139 -10.43 10.74 24.56
CA PRO A 139 -10.91 9.36 24.66
C PRO A 139 -12.29 9.22 24.03
N ILE A 140 -12.41 8.37 23.02
CA ILE A 140 -13.66 8.15 22.28
C ILE A 140 -14.12 6.71 22.53
N HIS A 141 -15.37 6.54 22.96
CA HIS A 141 -15.93 5.23 23.23
C HIS A 141 -16.20 4.43 21.95
N ILE A 142 -15.77 3.17 21.93
CA ILE A 142 -16.15 2.22 20.87
C ILE A 142 -17.60 1.80 21.10
N ASP A 143 -18.48 2.11 20.16
CA ASP A 143 -19.87 1.69 20.23
C ASP A 143 -20.12 0.35 19.53
N VAL A 144 -21.35 -0.17 19.69
CA VAL A 144 -21.75 -1.47 19.15
C VAL A 144 -21.68 -1.49 17.62
N ALA A 145 -22.02 -0.39 16.95
CA ALA A 145 -21.99 -0.30 15.49
C ALA A 145 -20.54 -0.40 14.96
N THR A 146 -19.63 0.36 15.55
CA THR A 146 -18.19 0.31 15.22
C THR A 146 -17.64 -1.08 15.47
N LYS A 147 -17.94 -1.67 16.64
CA LYS A 147 -17.46 -3.01 17.00
C LYS A 147 -17.97 -4.08 16.04
N ARG A 148 -19.25 -4.02 15.66
CA ARG A 148 -19.85 -4.96 14.70
C ARG A 148 -19.22 -4.84 13.32
N ASN A 149 -18.99 -3.62 12.86
CA ASN A 149 -18.44 -3.40 11.52
C ASN A 149 -16.96 -3.78 11.44
N LEU A 150 -16.16 -3.47 12.46
CA LEU A 150 -14.74 -3.83 12.46
C LEU A 150 -14.49 -5.34 12.50
N ARG A 151 -15.43 -6.15 12.99
CA ARG A 151 -15.35 -7.63 12.95
C ARG A 151 -15.44 -8.25 11.56
N TRP A 152 -15.71 -7.45 10.53
CA TRP A 152 -15.63 -7.91 9.13
C TRP A 152 -14.20 -8.01 8.61
N PHE A 153 -13.26 -7.34 9.27
CA PHE A 153 -11.82 -7.46 9.04
C PHE A 153 -11.26 -8.61 9.86
#